data_AF-A0A5M3MKQ4-F1
#
_entry.id   AF-A0A5M3MKQ4-F1
#
_cell.length_a   1.000
_cell.length_b   1.000
_cell.length_c   1.000
_cell.angle_alpha   90.00
_cell.angle_beta   90.00
_cell.angle_gamma   90.00
#
_symmetry.space_group_name_H-M   'P 1'
#
loop_
_entity.id
_entity.type
_entity.pdbx_description
1 polymer ?
#
loop_
_entity_poly.entity_id
_entity_poly.type
_entity_poly.pdbx_seq_one_letter_code
_entity_poly.pdbx_strand_id
1 'polypeptide(L)'
;MPRAVSQKSKSPRQSASSGSAKTKNEAMKKADASHSESASANSSNSSKPLVPQNRWEQYWYDRLGPEKAADFICPEEDLLDLFGNTMGLEGEELEEAIREYHANQDAKLDQEGGPKCRGIKPPPDSTENVQIVDIPDSDHIAIRFFSADLENDAQFGFDFFNTAKKEAVNSPGGWVVNVIPELGSLTLLCAGPLKSWEAAWGYSGDDIPPGEERFSIIEGAMCQLDRPGKEPFLFEVPKRPRRVPPGVKFATARPL
;
A
#
# COMPACT_ATOMS: atom_id res chain seq x y z
N MET A 1 -30.18 1.24 -58.02
CA MET A 1 -29.49 1.69 -59.26
C MET A 1 -28.06 2.10 -58.86
N PRO A 2 -27.03 1.86 -59.69
CA PRO A 2 -26.03 0.82 -59.43
C PRO A 2 -24.60 1.28 -59.07
N ARG A 3 -23.80 0.26 -58.71
CA ARG A 3 -22.34 0.16 -58.55
C ARG A 3 -21.49 1.09 -59.44
N ALA A 4 -20.35 1.52 -58.89
CA ALA A 4 -19.11 1.65 -59.66
C ALA A 4 -17.93 1.04 -58.89
N VAL A 5 -17.27 0.10 -59.56
CA VAL A 5 -16.03 -0.60 -59.23
C VAL A 5 -14.93 0.03 -60.07
N SER A 6 -13.76 0.33 -59.49
CA SER A 6 -12.45 0.34 -60.18
C SER A 6 -11.38 0.86 -59.21
N GLN A 7 -10.11 0.47 -59.23
CA GLN A 7 -9.39 -0.59 -59.93
C GLN A 7 -8.03 -0.70 -59.22
N LYS A 8 -7.48 -1.92 -59.19
CA LYS A 8 -6.13 -2.23 -58.73
C LYS A 8 -5.07 -1.54 -59.59
N SER A 9 -3.99 -1.04 -58.99
CA SER A 9 -2.67 -1.01 -59.62
C SER A 9 -1.66 -1.75 -58.74
N LYS A 10 -0.88 -2.60 -59.40
CA LYS A 10 0.13 -3.51 -58.86
C LYS A 10 1.52 -2.86 -58.99
N SER A 11 2.35 -3.08 -57.96
CA SER A 11 3.79 -3.41 -58.04
C SER A 11 4.77 -2.28 -58.45
N PRO A 12 6.03 -2.25 -57.95
CA PRO A 12 6.89 -3.42 -57.80
C PRO A 12 7.60 -3.63 -56.44
N ARG A 13 7.89 -4.91 -56.27
CA ARG A 13 8.74 -5.55 -55.27
C ARG A 13 10.20 -5.25 -55.63
N GLN A 14 10.97 -4.69 -54.70
CA GLN A 14 12.43 -4.80 -54.71
C GLN A 14 12.89 -5.40 -53.38
N SER A 15 13.63 -6.50 -53.54
CA SER A 15 14.41 -7.22 -52.55
C SER A 15 15.75 -6.54 -52.32
N ALA A 16 16.25 -6.49 -51.09
CA ALA A 16 17.62 -6.90 -50.74
C ALA A 16 17.94 -6.72 -49.24
N SER A 17 18.68 -7.72 -48.73
CA SER A 17 19.65 -7.73 -47.61
C SER A 17 19.15 -7.38 -46.20
N SER A 18 19.05 -8.34 -45.26
CA SER A 18 20.13 -9.09 -44.59
C SER A 18 21.06 -8.19 -43.76
N GLY A 19 20.88 -8.18 -42.44
CA GLY A 19 21.85 -7.60 -41.52
C GLY A 19 21.36 -7.44 -40.08
N SER A 20 21.77 -8.37 -39.22
CA SER A 20 21.96 -8.18 -37.77
C SER A 20 20.73 -8.03 -36.86
N ALA A 21 19.98 -9.13 -36.68
CA ALA A 21 19.18 -9.39 -35.50
C ALA A 21 19.81 -10.53 -34.67
N LYS A 22 21.06 -10.35 -34.25
CA LYS A 22 21.80 -11.28 -33.36
C LYS A 22 22.82 -10.48 -32.53
N THR A 23 22.35 -9.72 -31.54
CA THR A 23 23.22 -9.24 -30.44
C THR A 23 22.47 -8.65 -29.23
N LYS A 24 21.13 -8.55 -29.24
CA LYS A 24 20.38 -8.05 -28.07
C LYS A 24 19.71 -9.10 -27.18
N ASN A 25 19.65 -10.37 -27.62
CA ASN A 25 18.98 -11.45 -26.86
C ASN A 25 19.92 -12.36 -26.04
N GLU A 26 21.21 -12.04 -25.96
CA GLU A 26 22.17 -12.74 -25.07
C GLU A 26 22.61 -11.91 -23.86
N ALA A 27 22.32 -10.60 -23.82
CA ALA A 27 22.62 -9.75 -22.67
C ALA A 27 21.48 -9.72 -21.62
N MET A 28 20.27 -10.18 -21.96
CA MET A 28 19.12 -10.27 -21.04
C MET A 28 18.92 -11.66 -20.43
N LYS A 29 19.70 -12.67 -20.82
CA LYS A 29 19.66 -14.03 -20.23
C LYS A 29 20.80 -14.33 -19.25
N LYS A 30 21.71 -13.37 -19.03
CA LYS A 30 22.79 -13.47 -18.04
C LYS A 30 22.58 -12.59 -16.80
N ALA A 31 21.50 -11.82 -16.75
CA ALA A 31 21.07 -11.08 -15.56
C ALA A 31 20.03 -11.85 -14.71
N ASP A 32 19.60 -13.02 -15.20
CA ASP A 32 18.49 -13.82 -14.64
C ASP A 32 18.98 -15.09 -13.89
N ALA A 33 20.26 -15.11 -13.51
CA ALA A 33 20.89 -16.26 -12.85
C ALA A 33 21.75 -15.89 -11.63
N SER A 34 21.61 -14.68 -11.08
CA SER A 34 22.36 -14.25 -9.89
C SER A 34 21.50 -13.65 -8.77
N HIS A 35 20.18 -13.72 -8.86
CA HIS A 35 19.25 -13.37 -7.77
C HIS A 35 18.26 -14.50 -7.53
N SER A 36 18.78 -15.66 -7.14
CA SER A 36 17.98 -16.74 -6.56
C SER A 36 18.81 -17.44 -5.50
N GLU A 37 19.01 -16.77 -4.37
CA GLU A 37 19.36 -17.36 -3.07
C GLU A 37 19.49 -16.24 -2.03
N SER A 38 18.40 -15.52 -1.75
CA SER A 38 18.18 -15.01 -0.38
C SER A 38 17.21 -15.97 0.28
N ALA A 39 17.72 -17.16 0.55
CA ALA A 39 17.05 -18.12 1.41
C ALA A 39 16.71 -17.41 2.72
N SER A 40 15.44 -17.53 3.11
CA SER A 40 14.92 -17.37 4.45
C SER A 40 15.96 -17.80 5.48
N ALA A 41 16.69 -16.83 6.01
CA ALA A 41 17.44 -17.00 7.23
C ALA A 41 16.46 -16.75 8.36
N ASN A 42 15.85 -17.84 8.84
CA ASN A 42 15.43 -17.93 10.23
C ASN A 42 16.68 -17.72 11.10
N SER A 43 17.07 -16.45 11.28
CA SER A 43 18.03 -16.05 12.28
C SER A 43 17.26 -15.98 13.58
N SER A 44 17.33 -17.06 14.35
CA SER A 44 17.17 -16.99 15.80
C SER A 44 18.37 -16.23 16.37
N ASN A 45 18.57 -14.98 15.95
CA ASN A 45 19.40 -14.04 16.68
C ASN A 45 18.64 -13.75 17.95
N SER A 46 19.28 -13.95 19.11
CA SER A 46 18.82 -13.33 20.33
C SER A 46 18.90 -11.82 20.12
N SER A 47 17.83 -11.23 19.58
CA SER A 47 17.81 -9.83 19.23
C SER A 47 18.04 -9.05 20.51
N LYS A 48 19.04 -8.15 20.47
CA LYS A 48 19.21 -7.20 21.55
C LYS A 48 17.88 -6.48 21.74
N PRO A 49 17.47 -6.21 22.98
CA PRO A 49 16.25 -5.44 23.21
C PRO A 49 16.35 -4.12 22.44
N LEU A 50 15.31 -3.82 21.66
CA LEU A 50 15.23 -2.59 20.88
C LEU A 50 15.34 -1.40 21.84
N VAL A 51 16.35 -0.55 21.64
CA VAL A 51 16.54 0.67 22.42
C VAL A 51 16.30 1.86 21.49
N PRO A 52 15.21 2.63 21.69
CA PRO A 52 14.97 3.84 20.91
C PRO A 52 16.12 4.84 21.04
N GLN A 53 16.59 5.35 19.91
CA GLN A 53 17.75 6.26 19.83
C GLN A 53 17.34 7.73 19.72
N ASN A 54 16.07 8.01 19.41
CA ASN A 54 15.52 9.35 19.28
C ASN A 54 14.03 9.37 19.67
N ARG A 55 13.40 10.56 19.69
CA ARG A 55 12.00 10.73 20.13
C ARG A 55 11.02 10.08 19.15
N TRP A 56 11.35 10.06 17.86
CA TRP A 56 10.54 9.41 16.83
C TRP A 56 10.47 7.88 17.03
N GLU A 57 11.60 7.25 17.35
CA GLU A 57 11.64 5.82 17.67
C GLU A 57 10.94 5.54 19.01
N GLN A 58 11.16 6.39 20.02
CA GLN A 58 10.51 6.26 21.32
C GLN A 58 8.98 6.32 21.16
N TYR A 59 8.48 7.18 20.27
CA TYR A 59 7.05 7.26 19.97
C TYR A 59 6.49 5.92 19.48
N TRP A 60 7.16 5.26 18.52
CA TRP A 60 6.68 3.96 18.01
C TRP A 60 6.78 2.88 19.08
N TYR A 61 7.86 2.90 19.85
CA TYR A 61 8.06 1.99 20.98
C TYR A 61 6.92 2.10 21.99
N ASP A 62 6.57 3.31 22.40
CA ASP A 62 5.49 3.56 23.37
C ASP A 62 4.11 3.22 22.78
N ARG A 63 3.91 3.48 21.48
CA ARG A 63 2.62 3.30 20.81
C ARG A 63 2.30 1.85 20.47
N LEU A 64 3.30 1.09 20.00
CA LEU A 64 3.12 -0.25 19.44
C LEU A 64 3.72 -1.35 20.32
N GLY A 65 4.55 -0.98 21.29
CA GLY A 65 5.38 -1.92 22.06
C GLY A 65 6.65 -2.33 21.30
N PRO A 66 7.64 -2.91 22.01
CA PRO A 66 8.97 -3.21 21.46
C PRO A 66 8.94 -4.13 20.23
N GLU A 67 8.10 -5.17 20.28
CA GLU A 67 8.06 -6.19 19.22
C GLU A 67 7.60 -5.61 17.89
N LYS A 68 6.52 -4.81 17.90
CA LYS A 68 5.98 -4.19 16.68
C LYS A 68 6.73 -2.91 16.28
N ALA A 69 7.31 -2.19 17.23
CA ALA A 69 8.09 -0.99 16.91
C ALA A 69 9.36 -1.31 16.12
N ALA A 70 9.92 -2.52 16.27
CA ALA A 70 11.07 -2.97 15.49
C ALA A 70 10.83 -2.92 13.97
N ASP A 71 9.58 -3.09 13.51
CA ASP A 71 9.24 -2.99 12.09
C ASP A 71 9.31 -1.54 11.54
N PHE A 72 9.35 -0.54 12.43
CA PHE A 72 9.35 0.88 12.08
C PHE A 72 10.67 1.57 12.42
N ILE A 73 11.46 0.99 13.32
CA ILE A 73 12.73 1.55 13.78
C ILE A 73 13.84 0.95 12.93
N CYS A 74 14.65 1.80 12.29
CA CYS A 74 15.86 1.38 11.62
C CYS A 74 16.95 1.14 12.69
N PRO A 75 17.38 -0.11 12.93
CA PRO A 75 18.47 -0.39 13.84
C PRO A 75 19.74 0.39 13.47
N GLU A 76 20.56 0.72 14.47
CA GLU A 76 21.85 1.40 14.22
C GLU A 76 22.74 0.65 13.23
N GLU A 77 22.72 -0.70 13.29
CA GLU A 77 23.45 -1.56 12.35
C GLU A 77 22.99 -1.40 10.90
N ASP A 78 21.69 -1.20 10.66
CA ASP A 78 21.14 -0.97 9.33
C ASP A 78 21.46 0.46 8.84
N LEU A 79 21.50 1.45 9.74
CA LEU A 79 21.99 2.79 9.41
C LEU A 79 23.47 2.78 9.05
N LEU A 80 24.29 2.02 9.79
CA LEU A 80 25.71 1.85 9.50
C LEU A 80 25.92 1.16 8.15
N ASP A 81 25.12 0.15 7.80
CA ASP A 81 25.17 -0.49 6.48
C ASP A 81 24.72 0.46 5.36
N LEU A 82 23.64 1.21 5.57
CA LEU A 82 23.11 2.17 4.60
C LEU A 82 24.10 3.33 4.34
N PHE A 83 24.58 3.98 5.39
CA PHE A 83 25.47 5.13 5.26
C PHE A 83 26.91 4.71 4.96
N GLY A 84 27.40 3.67 5.64
CA GLY A 84 28.77 3.19 5.48
C GLY A 84 28.95 2.38 4.20
N ASN A 85 28.29 1.22 4.09
CA ASN A 85 28.53 0.31 2.98
C ASN A 85 27.86 0.77 1.67
N THR A 86 26.62 1.27 1.74
CA THR A 86 25.87 1.65 0.54
C THR A 86 26.25 3.03 0.01
N MET A 87 26.47 4.00 0.90
CA MET A 87 26.82 5.38 0.50
C MET A 87 28.31 5.69 0.61
N GLY A 88 29.12 4.78 1.15
CA GLY A 88 30.59 4.93 1.20
C GLY A 88 31.07 5.98 2.19
N LEU A 89 30.27 6.32 3.21
CA LEU A 89 30.66 7.28 4.24
C LEU A 89 31.51 6.59 5.32
N GLU A 90 32.56 7.26 5.81
CA GLU A 90 33.44 6.72 6.84
C GLU A 90 33.76 7.77 7.91
N GLY A 91 34.20 7.31 9.08
CA GLY A 91 34.67 8.18 10.17
C GLY A 91 33.65 9.25 10.58
N GLU A 92 34.09 10.51 10.63
CA GLU A 92 33.26 11.63 11.08
C GLU A 92 32.06 11.90 10.16
N GLU A 93 32.19 11.66 8.84
CA GLU A 93 31.09 11.86 7.88
C GLU A 93 29.94 10.86 8.12
N LEU A 94 30.28 9.62 8.47
CA LEU A 94 29.30 8.59 8.84
C LEU A 94 28.58 8.95 10.15
N GLU A 95 29.35 9.37 11.17
CA GLU A 95 28.79 9.79 12.46
C GLU A 95 27.87 11.01 12.32
N GLU A 96 28.24 11.99 11.48
CA GLU A 96 27.42 13.17 11.19
C GLU A 96 26.14 12.77 10.46
N ALA A 97 26.21 11.89 9.46
CA ALA A 97 25.04 11.42 8.72
C ALA A 97 24.03 10.69 9.61
N ILE A 98 24.50 9.83 10.52
CA ILE A 98 23.62 9.13 11.49
C ILE A 98 22.99 10.15 12.46
N ARG A 99 23.76 11.12 12.94
CA ARG A 99 23.25 12.19 13.81
C ARG A 99 22.18 13.04 13.09
N GLU A 100 22.43 13.40 11.84
CA GLU A 100 21.50 14.18 11.02
C GLU A 100 20.23 13.37 10.74
N TYR A 101 20.34 12.07 10.45
CA TYR A 101 19.20 11.17 10.31
C TYR A 101 18.29 11.22 11.54
N HIS A 102 18.84 11.02 12.74
CA HIS A 102 18.06 11.05 13.97
C HIS A 102 17.44 12.43 14.23
N ALA A 103 18.20 13.52 14.02
CA ALA A 103 17.69 14.89 14.14
C ALA A 103 16.54 15.17 13.16
N ASN A 104 16.63 14.67 11.93
CA ASN A 104 15.60 14.80 10.92
C ASN A 104 14.32 14.02 11.27
N GLN A 105 14.44 12.84 11.88
CA GLN A 105 13.27 12.10 12.37
C GLN A 105 12.56 12.84 13.51
N ASP A 106 13.34 13.39 14.45
CA ASP A 106 12.83 14.22 15.53
C ASP A 106 12.15 15.50 15.01
N ALA A 107 12.74 16.16 14.00
CA ALA A 107 12.14 17.35 13.40
C ALA A 107 10.81 17.05 12.69
N LYS A 108 10.68 15.89 12.03
CA LYS A 108 9.42 15.44 11.43
C LYS A 108 8.34 15.24 12.49
N LEU A 109 8.71 14.66 13.64
CA LEU A 109 7.78 14.49 14.76
C LEU A 109 7.21 15.84 15.21
N ASP A 110 8.06 16.86 15.34
CA ASP A 110 7.67 18.20 15.78
C ASP A 110 6.80 18.94 14.73
N GLN A 111 7.06 18.73 13.43
CA GLN A 111 6.33 19.40 12.35
C GLN A 111 4.91 18.85 12.13
N GLU A 112 4.73 17.54 12.28
CA GLU A 112 3.51 16.85 11.83
C GLU A 112 2.58 16.41 12.97
N GLY A 113 2.94 16.70 14.23
CA GLY A 113 2.16 16.31 15.41
C GLY A 113 2.24 14.81 15.72
N GLY A 114 3.24 14.12 15.16
CA GLY A 114 3.37 12.68 15.19
C GLY A 114 4.11 12.16 13.96
N PRO A 115 4.73 10.98 14.02
CA PRO A 115 5.30 10.35 12.85
C PRO A 115 4.19 9.81 11.96
N LYS A 116 4.19 10.22 10.69
CA LYS A 116 3.28 9.66 9.69
C LYS A 116 3.84 8.35 9.17
N CYS A 117 3.04 7.30 9.27
CA CYS A 117 3.36 6.02 8.67
C CYS A 117 2.09 5.43 8.06
N ARG A 118 2.11 5.36 6.74
CA ARG A 118 0.97 4.90 5.95
C ARG A 118 0.65 3.45 6.31
N GLY A 119 -0.65 3.16 6.42
CA GLY A 119 -1.11 1.77 6.63
C GLY A 119 -1.05 1.26 8.06
N ILE A 120 -0.72 2.12 9.04
CA ILE A 120 -0.79 1.73 10.45
C ILE A 120 -2.25 1.55 10.87
N LYS A 121 -2.55 0.36 11.39
CA LYS A 121 -3.85 0.04 11.96
C LYS A 121 -4.05 0.79 13.27
N PRO A 122 -5.26 1.29 13.53
CA PRO A 122 -5.58 1.85 14.83
C PRO A 122 -5.53 0.75 15.91
N PRO A 123 -5.21 1.11 17.17
CA PRO A 123 -5.35 0.20 18.29
C PRO A 123 -6.76 -0.41 18.36
N PRO A 124 -6.91 -1.66 18.85
CA PRO A 124 -8.20 -2.34 19.04
C PRO A 124 -9.34 -1.51 19.62
N ASP A 125 -9.03 -0.70 20.63
CA ASP A 125 -10.01 0.10 21.37
C ASP A 125 -10.13 1.55 20.86
N SER A 126 -9.40 1.92 19.82
CA SER A 126 -9.49 3.26 19.27
C SER A 126 -10.80 3.45 18.51
N THR A 127 -11.51 4.53 18.86
CA THR A 127 -12.70 5.01 18.15
C THR A 127 -12.38 6.22 17.28
N GLU A 128 -11.16 6.74 17.37
CA GLU A 128 -10.75 7.96 16.67
C GLU A 128 -10.51 7.67 15.19
N ASN A 129 -11.25 8.35 14.31
CA ASN A 129 -11.19 8.19 12.85
C ASN A 129 -11.43 6.75 12.38
N VAL A 130 -12.14 5.94 13.18
CA VAL A 130 -12.53 4.57 12.84
C VAL A 130 -14.02 4.53 12.48
N GLN A 131 -14.35 3.82 11.41
CA GLN A 131 -15.73 3.55 11.01
C GLN A 131 -15.90 2.05 10.73
N ILE A 132 -17.04 1.50 11.14
CA ILE A 132 -17.34 0.07 11.03
C ILE A 132 -18.54 -0.13 10.11
N VAL A 133 -18.45 -1.12 9.22
CA VAL A 133 -19.57 -1.63 8.42
C VAL A 133 -19.77 -3.09 8.77
N ASP A 134 -20.89 -3.38 9.44
CA ASP A 134 -21.25 -4.74 9.80
C ASP A 134 -21.58 -5.58 8.57
N ILE A 135 -21.04 -6.79 8.50
CA ILE A 135 -21.30 -7.72 7.41
C ILE A 135 -22.42 -8.66 7.85
N PRO A 136 -23.56 -8.72 7.12
CA PRO A 136 -24.69 -9.55 7.52
C PRO A 136 -24.29 -11.03 7.53
N ASP A 137 -24.84 -11.84 8.43
CA ASP A 137 -24.60 -13.28 8.53
C ASP A 137 -23.11 -13.68 8.62
N SER A 138 -22.27 -12.82 9.20
CA SER A 138 -20.86 -13.10 9.46
C SER A 138 -20.62 -12.94 10.96
N ASP A 139 -20.36 -14.04 11.66
CA ASP A 139 -20.22 -14.05 13.12
C ASP A 139 -19.14 -13.06 13.59
N HIS A 140 -19.58 -11.88 14.02
CA HIS A 140 -18.76 -10.78 14.53
C HIS A 140 -17.71 -10.21 13.57
N ILE A 141 -17.75 -10.52 12.27
CA ILE A 141 -16.82 -9.93 11.30
C ILE A 141 -17.45 -8.68 10.67
N ALA A 142 -16.72 -7.58 10.72
CA ALA A 142 -17.07 -6.31 10.11
C ALA A 142 -15.93 -5.78 9.24
N ILE A 143 -16.22 -4.81 8.38
CA ILE A 143 -15.21 -4.02 7.66
C ILE A 143 -14.89 -2.81 8.53
N ARG A 144 -13.62 -2.60 8.86
CA ARG A 144 -13.17 -1.46 9.66
C ARG A 144 -12.34 -0.52 8.80
N PHE A 145 -12.85 0.69 8.59
CA PHE A 145 -12.16 1.78 7.90
C PHE A 145 -11.40 2.66 8.89
N PHE A 146 -10.22 3.11 8.49
CA PHE A 146 -9.36 4.01 9.24
C PHE A 146 -8.51 4.88 8.30
N SER A 147 -8.12 6.07 8.76
CA SER A 147 -7.39 7.04 7.93
C SER A 147 -6.11 6.49 7.30
N ALA A 148 -5.31 5.76 8.09
CA ALA A 148 -4.03 5.18 7.67
C ALA A 148 -3.02 6.20 7.07
N ASP A 149 -3.11 7.47 7.46
CA ASP A 149 -2.37 8.60 6.85
C ASP A 149 -2.58 8.75 5.33
N LEU A 150 -3.75 8.32 4.83
CA LEU A 150 -4.14 8.38 3.41
C LEU A 150 -5.06 9.57 3.11
N GLU A 151 -5.16 10.55 4.01
CA GLU A 151 -6.11 11.63 3.90
C GLU A 151 -5.96 12.48 2.64
N ASN A 152 -4.71 12.75 2.30
CA ASN A 152 -4.34 13.56 1.14
C ASN A 152 -4.59 12.84 -0.20
N ASP A 153 -4.67 11.51 -0.17
CA ASP A 153 -4.92 10.69 -1.36
C ASP A 153 -6.40 10.37 -1.55
N ALA A 154 -7.27 10.98 -0.73
CA ALA A 154 -8.71 10.72 -0.68
C ALA A 154 -9.02 9.21 -0.55
N GLN A 155 -8.28 8.51 0.31
CA GLN A 155 -8.41 7.08 0.54
C GLN A 155 -8.62 6.76 2.02
N PHE A 156 -9.19 5.59 2.28
CA PHE A 156 -9.18 4.94 3.58
C PHE A 156 -8.33 3.67 3.52
N GLY A 157 -7.62 3.38 4.60
CA GLY A 157 -7.21 2.02 4.89
C GLY A 157 -8.40 1.25 5.42
N PHE A 158 -8.49 -0.04 5.12
CA PHE A 158 -9.42 -0.92 5.83
C PHE A 158 -8.86 -2.32 6.05
N ASP A 159 -9.44 -3.01 7.03
CA ASP A 159 -9.26 -4.43 7.29
C ASP A 159 -10.58 -5.11 7.63
N PHE A 160 -10.56 -6.44 7.66
CA PHE A 160 -11.60 -7.22 8.32
C PHE A 160 -11.33 -7.23 9.82
N PHE A 161 -12.38 -7.05 10.62
CA PHE A 161 -12.26 -6.85 12.06
C PHE A 161 -13.26 -7.72 12.79
N ASN A 162 -12.77 -8.51 13.76
CA ASN A 162 -13.60 -9.26 14.67
C ASN A 162 -14.06 -8.35 15.82
N THR A 163 -15.34 -7.95 15.81
CA THR A 163 -15.91 -7.00 16.76
C THR A 163 -16.02 -7.55 18.19
N ALA A 164 -16.14 -8.88 18.35
CA ALA A 164 -16.23 -9.53 19.65
C ALA A 164 -14.86 -9.59 20.34
N LYS A 165 -13.82 -9.93 19.58
CA LYS A 165 -12.44 -10.03 20.09
C LYS A 165 -11.65 -8.72 20.01
N LYS A 166 -12.19 -7.74 19.27
CA LYS A 166 -11.54 -6.47 18.94
C LYS A 166 -10.19 -6.64 18.25
N GLU A 167 -10.08 -7.60 17.34
CA GLU A 167 -8.83 -7.85 16.61
C GLU A 167 -9.04 -7.76 15.10
N ALA A 168 -8.03 -7.25 14.40
CA ALA A 168 -7.99 -7.37 12.95
C ALA A 168 -7.82 -8.84 12.57
N VAL A 169 -8.46 -9.25 11.49
CA VAL A 169 -8.34 -10.59 10.92
C VAL A 169 -8.06 -10.48 9.42
N ASN A 170 -7.38 -11.47 8.87
CA ASN A 170 -7.22 -11.54 7.42
C ASN A 170 -8.57 -11.92 6.79
N SER A 171 -8.71 -11.63 5.49
CA SER A 171 -9.89 -11.97 4.71
C SER A 171 -10.21 -13.46 4.85
N PRO A 172 -11.43 -13.82 5.29
CA PRO A 172 -11.82 -15.23 5.33
C PRO A 172 -11.73 -15.88 3.94
N GLY A 173 -11.45 -17.19 3.92
CA GLY A 173 -11.17 -17.91 2.68
C GLY A 173 -12.25 -17.71 1.61
N GLY A 174 -11.81 -17.29 0.41
CA GLY A 174 -12.66 -17.07 -0.75
C GLY A 174 -13.44 -15.75 -0.75
N TRP A 175 -13.22 -14.88 0.24
CA TRP A 175 -13.81 -13.55 0.24
C TRP A 175 -13.07 -12.64 -0.73
N VAL A 176 -13.82 -11.85 -1.51
CA VAL A 176 -13.26 -10.91 -2.48
C VAL A 176 -14.00 -9.59 -2.39
N VAL A 177 -13.27 -8.50 -2.21
CA VAL A 177 -13.82 -7.14 -2.31
C VAL A 177 -13.61 -6.65 -3.74
N ASN A 178 -14.69 -6.28 -4.42
CA ASN A 178 -14.69 -5.72 -5.76
C ASN A 178 -15.08 -4.24 -5.72
N VAL A 179 -14.32 -3.38 -6.40
CA VAL A 179 -14.67 -1.98 -6.61
C VAL A 179 -15.62 -1.88 -7.79
N ILE A 180 -16.79 -1.26 -7.59
CA ILE A 180 -17.77 -1.03 -8.65
C ILE A 180 -17.41 0.26 -9.39
N PRO A 181 -17.24 0.23 -10.73
CA PRO A 181 -16.91 1.42 -11.50
C PRO A 181 -18.09 2.40 -11.51
N GLU A 182 -17.81 3.67 -11.22
CA GLU A 182 -18.75 4.77 -11.37
C GLU A 182 -18.23 5.75 -12.44
N LEU A 183 -19.10 6.09 -13.39
CA LEU A 183 -18.74 6.99 -14.48
C LEU A 183 -18.45 8.39 -13.94
N GLY A 184 -17.32 8.96 -14.36
CA GLY A 184 -16.89 10.29 -13.94
C GLY A 184 -16.21 10.33 -12.57
N SER A 185 -16.00 9.18 -11.92
CA SER A 185 -15.21 9.08 -10.68
C SER A 185 -13.89 8.33 -10.92
N LEU A 186 -12.98 8.40 -9.94
CA LEU A 186 -11.72 7.64 -9.98
C LEU A 186 -11.92 6.13 -9.83
N THR A 187 -13.10 5.66 -9.37
CA THR A 187 -13.35 4.22 -9.20
C THR A 187 -13.34 3.46 -10.53
N LEU A 188 -13.57 4.15 -11.65
CA LEU A 188 -13.42 3.58 -12.99
C LEU A 188 -11.99 3.08 -13.27
N LEU A 189 -10.97 3.71 -12.68
CA LEU A 189 -9.56 3.36 -12.89
C LEU A 189 -9.08 2.21 -12.00
N CYS A 190 -9.82 1.91 -10.93
CA CYS A 190 -9.48 0.86 -9.96
C CYS A 190 -10.60 -0.18 -9.81
N ALA A 191 -11.45 -0.32 -10.84
CA ALA A 191 -12.54 -1.28 -10.85
C ALA A 191 -12.06 -2.73 -10.80
N GLY A 192 -12.87 -3.60 -10.20
CA GLY A 192 -12.60 -5.03 -10.08
C GLY A 192 -12.03 -5.44 -8.72
N PRO A 193 -11.40 -6.63 -8.63
CA PRO A 193 -10.99 -7.19 -7.34
C PRO A 193 -9.86 -6.39 -6.72
N LEU A 194 -10.07 -5.97 -5.49
CA LEU A 194 -9.10 -5.25 -4.69
C LEU A 194 -8.05 -6.24 -4.18
N LYS A 195 -6.78 -5.86 -4.31
CA LYS A 195 -5.65 -6.60 -3.72
C LYS A 195 -5.29 -5.98 -2.38
N SER A 196 -4.96 -6.82 -1.40
CA SER A 196 -4.31 -6.35 -0.18
C SER A 196 -2.92 -5.78 -0.50
N TRP A 197 -2.41 -4.94 0.39
CA TRP A 197 -1.07 -4.37 0.27
C TRP A 197 -0.02 -5.46 0.28
N GLU A 198 -0.19 -6.45 1.15
CA GLU A 198 0.70 -7.60 1.26
C GLU A 198 0.69 -8.41 -0.04
N ALA A 199 -0.50 -8.71 -0.61
CA ALA A 199 -0.58 -9.38 -1.91
C ALA A 199 0.04 -8.55 -3.06
N ALA A 200 -0.09 -7.22 -3.02
CA ALA A 200 0.56 -6.33 -3.99
C ALA A 200 2.09 -6.34 -3.85
N TRP A 201 2.62 -6.60 -2.65
CA TRP A 201 4.05 -6.83 -2.37
C TRP A 201 4.51 -8.27 -2.60
N GLY A 202 3.62 -9.15 -3.07
CA GLY A 202 3.96 -10.51 -3.48
C GLY A 202 3.80 -11.56 -2.39
N TYR A 203 3.24 -11.23 -1.23
CA TYR A 203 2.87 -12.23 -0.23
C TYR A 203 1.69 -13.07 -0.75
N SER A 204 1.77 -14.39 -0.59
CA SER A 204 0.59 -15.23 -0.78
C SER A 204 -0.31 -15.12 0.46
N GLY A 205 -1.61 -15.41 0.32
CA GLY A 205 -2.56 -15.26 1.43
C GLY A 205 -2.19 -16.04 2.69
N ASP A 206 -1.54 -17.21 2.52
CA ASP A 206 -1.06 -18.04 3.62
C ASP A 206 0.23 -17.49 4.28
N ASP A 207 0.96 -16.62 3.58
CA ASP A 207 2.17 -15.96 4.08
C ASP A 207 1.87 -14.66 4.82
N ILE A 208 0.63 -14.13 4.73
CA ILE A 208 0.24 -12.91 5.42
C ILE A 208 0.02 -13.24 6.91
N PRO A 209 0.77 -12.63 7.85
CA PRO A 209 0.57 -12.89 9.26
C PRO A 209 -0.88 -12.63 9.70
N PRO A 210 -1.41 -13.40 10.67
CA PRO A 210 -2.79 -13.23 11.12
C PRO A 210 -3.09 -11.79 11.57
N GLY A 211 -4.11 -11.20 10.95
CA GLY A 211 -4.58 -9.86 11.29
C GLY A 211 -3.74 -8.73 10.72
N GLU A 212 -2.73 -9.00 9.88
CA GLU A 212 -1.90 -7.98 9.26
C GLU A 212 -2.40 -7.55 7.87
N GLU A 213 -3.29 -8.31 7.23
CA GLU A 213 -3.81 -7.96 5.90
C GLU A 213 -4.51 -6.59 5.89
N ARG A 214 -4.18 -5.76 4.89
CA ARG A 214 -4.72 -4.41 4.72
C ARG A 214 -5.06 -4.10 3.28
N PHE A 215 -6.03 -3.20 3.13
CA PHE A 215 -6.45 -2.68 1.85
C PHE A 215 -6.48 -1.16 1.89
N SER A 216 -6.39 -0.51 0.73
CA SER A 216 -6.69 0.91 0.58
C SER A 216 -7.73 1.12 -0.50
N ILE A 217 -8.64 2.06 -0.28
CA ILE A 217 -9.73 2.32 -1.20
C ILE A 217 -10.17 3.78 -1.20
N ILE A 218 -10.62 4.26 -2.36
CA ILE A 218 -11.01 5.65 -2.57
C ILE A 218 -12.28 5.95 -1.76
N GLU A 219 -12.29 7.11 -1.11
CA GLU A 219 -13.46 7.63 -0.38
C GLU A 219 -14.71 7.64 -1.26
N GLY A 220 -15.83 7.16 -0.69
CA GLY A 220 -17.10 7.13 -1.39
C GLY A 220 -17.24 6.07 -2.48
N ALA A 221 -16.24 5.22 -2.69
CA ALA A 221 -16.35 4.13 -3.64
C ALA A 221 -17.47 3.16 -3.23
N MET A 222 -18.27 2.74 -4.20
CA MET A 222 -19.20 1.62 -4.02
C MET A 222 -18.45 0.30 -4.21
N CYS A 223 -18.62 -0.61 -3.27
CA CYS A 223 -17.92 -1.89 -3.25
C CYS A 223 -18.91 -3.05 -3.13
N GLN A 224 -18.49 -4.21 -3.63
CA GLN A 224 -19.16 -5.48 -3.44
C GLN A 224 -18.23 -6.43 -2.71
N LEU A 225 -18.71 -7.02 -1.62
CA LEU A 225 -18.06 -8.15 -0.97
C LEU A 225 -18.73 -9.45 -1.42
N ASP A 226 -17.97 -10.26 -2.15
CA ASP A 226 -18.35 -11.61 -2.54
C ASP A 226 -17.88 -12.59 -1.47
N ARG A 227 -18.81 -13.46 -1.03
CA ARG A 227 -18.56 -14.45 0.03
C ARG A 227 -19.05 -15.83 -0.42
N PRO A 228 -18.29 -16.91 -0.22
CA PRO A 228 -18.70 -18.24 -0.67
C PRO A 228 -20.07 -18.64 -0.13
N GLY A 229 -21.00 -18.98 -1.03
CA GLY A 229 -22.34 -19.47 -0.69
C GLY A 229 -23.28 -18.41 -0.09
N LYS A 230 -22.96 -17.12 -0.19
CA LYS A 230 -23.80 -16.01 0.28
C LYS A 230 -24.10 -15.03 -0.86
N GLU A 231 -25.17 -14.25 -0.70
CA GLU A 231 -25.47 -13.16 -1.61
C GLU A 231 -24.40 -12.05 -1.55
N PRO A 232 -24.12 -11.38 -2.69
CA PRO A 232 -23.22 -10.24 -2.73
C PRO A 232 -23.66 -9.15 -1.76
N PHE A 233 -22.70 -8.63 -0.98
CA PHE A 233 -22.96 -7.56 -0.02
C PHE A 233 -22.39 -6.23 -0.55
N LEU A 234 -23.27 -5.26 -0.81
CA LEU A 234 -22.86 -3.93 -1.27
C LEU A 234 -22.66 -2.98 -0.08
N PHE A 235 -21.59 -2.20 -0.13
CA PHE A 235 -21.32 -1.17 0.86
C PHE A 235 -20.62 0.04 0.21
N GLU A 236 -20.84 1.22 0.79
CA GLU A 236 -20.17 2.45 0.37
C GLU A 236 -19.01 2.74 1.33
N VAL A 237 -17.84 3.06 0.78
CA VAL A 237 -16.70 3.53 1.56
C VAL A 237 -17.04 4.90 2.16
N PRO A 238 -16.71 5.17 3.44
CA PRO A 238 -16.98 6.47 4.04
C PRO A 238 -16.41 7.67 3.26
N LYS A 239 -17.04 8.83 3.44
CA LYS A 239 -16.60 10.12 2.89
C LYS A 239 -16.21 11.06 4.01
N ARG A 240 -15.00 11.63 3.96
CA ARG A 240 -14.59 12.68 4.89
C ARG A 240 -15.18 14.02 4.44
N PRO A 241 -15.59 14.90 5.38
CA PRO A 241 -16.00 16.24 5.03
C PRO A 241 -14.85 16.98 4.33
N ARG A 242 -15.12 17.54 3.14
CA ARG A 242 -14.13 18.31 2.41
C ARG A 242 -13.78 19.58 3.19
N ARG A 243 -12.52 19.70 3.61
CA ARG A 243 -12.03 20.92 4.24
C ARG A 243 -11.82 21.98 3.18
N VAL A 244 -12.43 23.15 3.39
CA VAL A 244 -12.24 24.33 2.55
C VAL A 244 -11.34 25.30 3.31
N PRO A 245 -10.24 25.78 2.71
CA PRO A 245 -9.39 26.76 3.38
C PRO A 245 -10.20 28.01 3.75
N PRO A 246 -9.85 28.69 4.87
CA PRO A 246 -10.48 29.94 5.24
C PRO A 246 -10.48 30.95 4.08
N GLY A 247 -11.62 31.59 3.82
CA GLY A 247 -11.78 32.56 2.74
C GLY A 247 -12.03 31.97 1.35
N VAL A 248 -11.95 30.64 1.17
CA VAL A 248 -12.29 29.97 -0.09
C VAL A 248 -13.76 29.55 -0.07
N LYS A 249 -14.44 29.70 -1.21
CA LYS A 249 -15.82 29.22 -1.42
C LYS A 249 -15.86 28.34 -2.66
N PHE A 250 -16.63 27.26 -2.62
CA PHE A 250 -16.90 26.51 -3.83
C PHE A 250 -17.78 27.32 -4.77
N ALA A 251 -17.41 27.36 -6.04
CA ALA A 251 -18.33 27.75 -7.09
C ALA A 251 -19.36 26.63 -7.28
N THR A 252 -20.63 27.00 -7.36
CA THR A 252 -21.70 26.09 -7.75
C THR A 252 -22.03 26.29 -9.21
N ALA A 253 -22.15 25.17 -9.94
CA ALA A 253 -22.75 25.21 -11.27
C ALA A 253 -24.19 25.72 -11.13
N ARG A 254 -24.60 26.62 -12.02
CA ARG A 254 -25.99 27.06 -12.12
C ARG A 254 -26.59 26.47 -13.39
N PRO A 255 -27.84 25.99 -13.34
CA PRO A 255 -28.54 25.61 -14.56
C PRO A 255 -28.66 26.83 -15.50
N LEU A 256 -28.75 26.54 -16.80
CA LEU A 256 -29.03 27.54 -17.83
C LEU A 256 -30.46 28.07 -17.71
#